data_AF-A0A5J6J583-F1
#
_entry.id   AF-A0A5J6J583-F1
#
_cell.length_a   1.000
_cell.length_b   1.000
_cell.length_c   1.000
_cell.angle_alpha   90.00
_cell.angle_beta   90.00
_cell.angle_gamma   90.00
#
_symmetry.space_group_name_H-M   'P 1'
#
loop_
_entity.id
_entity.type
_entity.pdbx_description
1 polymer ?
#
loop_
_entity_poly.entity_id
_entity_poly.type
_entity_poly.pdbx_seq_one_letter_code
_entity_poly.pdbx_strand_id
1 'polypeptide(L)'
;MRTRLISAYPGRLLAALLLALSATALVAAPQAAAATGPAAVAEALKQGPVYVDPRAAAQLPKDQADALAKKIKDAGKPVFVAVLPAGSEFPADSVLRTVRTETGITGLYAIRLGDGFNAGADRAVMSPGAVRNLTDAVKAGGPVDAGTELNNFVDQALAQAKGRAPASWGDTGADGGAPVGGLVALGAVAVIGGGGAYALVRRNRRKKEEAQREAVEKLRVVVDEDITAFGEELDRLDFHPGEPGADDAMRGDYEKGLDSYEKAKDIMASVQHPEEVKGVTQALEDGRFALACLDARRQGRPLPERRSPCFFDPRHGPSTQDAEWSPAGGAARTVPVCAADAVRLRDGKDPMVRTVDTEYGPRPYYDAGPAYGPWAGGYFGGGILPGLLVGTMLGSMMSSPAYASDMGGGYDGGDFSGADFNPSDFGGGDFGGGGGFDGGGGFDGGGGF
;
A
#
# COMPACT_ATOMS: atom_id res chain seq x y z
N MET A 1 69.21 31.09 44.36
CA MET A 1 70.11 31.18 43.18
C MET A 1 69.50 30.29 42.09
N ARG A 2 68.85 30.87 41.07
CA ARG A 2 69.42 31.21 39.75
C ARG A 2 69.91 30.00 38.95
N THR A 3 68.99 29.47 38.13
CA THR A 3 69.07 29.18 36.68
C THR A 3 70.36 28.61 36.04
N ARG A 4 70.21 27.49 35.31
CA ARG A 4 70.48 27.25 33.85
C ARG A 4 70.57 25.73 33.57
N LEU A 5 69.63 25.14 32.81
CA LEU A 5 69.59 24.95 31.34
C LEU A 5 70.71 24.05 30.77
N ILE A 6 70.34 22.82 30.38
CA ILE A 6 70.95 22.09 29.26
C ILE A 6 69.82 21.57 28.36
N SER A 7 69.93 21.91 27.08
CA SER A 7 69.06 21.57 25.97
C SER A 7 69.59 20.35 25.23
N ALA A 8 68.74 19.37 24.91
CA ALA A 8 68.85 18.52 23.72
C ALA A 8 67.49 17.83 23.43
N TYR A 9 66.84 18.28 22.34
CA TYR A 9 65.73 17.61 21.65
C TYR A 9 66.29 16.42 20.80
N PRO A 10 65.48 15.64 20.05
CA PRO A 10 64.26 14.90 20.39
C PRO A 10 64.22 13.50 19.71
N GLY A 11 63.15 12.74 19.94
CA GLY A 11 62.49 11.94 18.90
C GLY A 11 63.33 10.84 18.21
N ARG A 12 63.51 9.69 18.87
CA ARG A 12 63.83 8.42 18.17
C ARG A 12 63.62 7.14 18.97
N LEU A 13 62.96 7.19 20.13
CA LEU A 13 62.77 6.01 20.99
C LEU A 13 61.31 5.58 21.18
N LEU A 14 60.34 6.30 20.61
CA LEU A 14 58.92 5.91 20.63
C LEU A 14 58.43 5.22 19.35
N ALA A 15 59.29 5.07 18.34
CA ALA A 15 58.97 4.36 17.10
C ALA A 15 59.33 2.86 17.14
N ALA A 16 60.13 2.41 18.11
CA ALA A 16 60.61 1.03 18.18
C ALA A 16 59.70 0.09 18.99
N LEU A 17 58.73 0.60 19.76
CA LEU A 17 57.80 -0.25 20.51
C LEU A 17 56.50 -0.57 19.74
N LEU A 18 56.24 0.08 18.60
CA LEU A 18 55.06 -0.16 17.75
C LEU A 18 55.34 -1.13 16.58
N LEU A 19 56.60 -1.55 16.39
CA LEU A 19 57.01 -2.47 15.32
C LEU A 19 57.28 -3.91 15.79
N ALA A 20 57.09 -4.20 17.08
CA ALA A 20 57.30 -5.53 17.67
C ALA A 20 55.99 -6.28 17.99
N LEU A 21 54.84 -5.81 17.47
CA LEU A 21 53.54 -6.49 17.57
C LEU A 21 52.97 -6.93 16.21
N SER A 22 53.79 -6.96 15.16
CA SER A 22 53.35 -7.32 13.79
C SER A 22 53.81 -8.72 13.33
N ALA A 23 54.26 -9.59 14.24
CA ALA A 23 54.87 -10.85 13.85
C ALA A 23 54.51 -12.03 14.76
N THR A 24 53.23 -12.31 15.00
CA THR A 24 52.71 -13.67 15.33
C THR A 24 51.18 -13.67 15.33
N ALA A 25 50.57 -13.74 14.15
CA ALA A 25 49.19 -14.19 13.99
C ALA A 25 48.96 -14.68 12.55
N LEU A 26 49.74 -15.67 12.10
CA LEU A 26 49.25 -16.63 11.10
C LEU A 26 48.34 -17.62 11.84
N VAL A 27 47.19 -17.13 12.31
CA VAL A 27 46.03 -17.98 12.53
C VAL A 27 45.29 -17.94 11.21
N ALA A 28 45.07 -19.11 10.61
CA ALA A 28 44.20 -19.26 9.46
C ALA A 28 42.87 -18.58 9.78
N ALA A 29 42.66 -17.38 9.22
CA ALA A 29 41.34 -16.78 9.22
C ALA A 29 40.45 -17.76 8.45
N PRO A 30 39.33 -18.23 9.01
CA PRO A 30 38.33 -18.86 8.19
C PRO A 30 38.01 -17.82 7.11
N GLN A 31 38.21 -18.19 5.84
CA GLN A 31 37.72 -17.39 4.72
C GLN A 31 36.28 -17.06 5.07
N ALA A 32 36.00 -15.77 5.25
CA ALA A 32 34.65 -15.30 5.47
C ALA A 32 33.84 -15.84 4.29
N ALA A 33 33.08 -16.92 4.53
CA ALA A 33 32.09 -17.38 3.59
C ALA A 33 31.23 -16.15 3.33
N ALA A 34 31.32 -15.60 2.11
CA ALA A 34 30.47 -14.51 1.69
C ALA A 34 29.05 -14.93 2.05
N ALA A 35 28.33 -14.11 2.83
CA ALA A 35 27.00 -14.47 3.29
C ALA A 35 26.14 -14.82 2.06
N THR A 36 25.87 -16.11 1.84
CA THR A 36 25.11 -16.64 0.71
C THR A 36 23.80 -17.15 1.25
N GLY A 37 22.74 -16.36 1.10
CA GLY A 37 21.39 -16.67 1.59
C GLY A 37 20.41 -15.56 1.21
N PRO A 38 19.10 -15.74 1.46
CA PRO A 38 18.05 -14.83 0.98
C PRO A 38 18.25 -13.36 1.38
N ALA A 39 18.81 -13.09 2.57
CA ALA A 39 19.13 -11.74 3.02
C ALA A 39 20.21 -11.06 2.16
N ALA A 40 21.23 -11.80 1.73
CA ALA A 40 22.28 -11.26 0.86
C ALA A 40 21.76 -11.01 -0.56
N VAL A 41 20.88 -11.88 -1.07
CA VAL A 41 20.16 -11.68 -2.33
C VAL A 41 19.35 -10.38 -2.25
N ALA A 42 18.60 -10.20 -1.17
CA ALA A 42 17.79 -8.99 -0.95
C ALA A 42 18.61 -7.71 -0.87
N GLU A 43 19.72 -7.70 -0.12
CA GLU A 43 20.62 -6.53 -0.07
C GLU A 43 21.22 -6.19 -1.43
N ALA A 44 21.58 -7.19 -2.24
CA ALA A 44 22.03 -6.94 -3.60
C ALA A 44 20.91 -6.39 -4.49
N LEU A 45 19.69 -6.91 -4.36
CA LEU A 45 18.52 -6.47 -5.13
C LEU A 45 18.08 -5.04 -4.78
N LYS A 46 18.35 -4.57 -3.56
CA LYS A 46 18.19 -3.15 -3.20
C LYS A 46 19.13 -2.25 -4.00
N GLN A 47 20.31 -2.73 -4.41
CA GLN A 47 21.32 -1.96 -5.15
C GLN A 47 21.23 -2.12 -6.67
N GLY A 48 20.64 -3.20 -7.17
CA GLY A 48 20.48 -3.42 -8.60
C GLY A 48 19.42 -4.47 -8.95
N PRO A 49 18.93 -4.48 -10.19
CA PRO A 49 17.84 -5.36 -10.60
C PRO A 49 18.20 -6.84 -10.76
N VAL A 50 19.50 -7.19 -10.81
CA VAL A 50 19.95 -8.56 -11.10
C VAL A 50 20.97 -8.99 -10.07
N TYR A 51 20.75 -10.17 -9.47
CA TYR A 51 21.71 -10.86 -8.61
C TYR A 51 22.01 -12.26 -9.14
N VAL A 52 23.28 -12.64 -9.12
CA VAL A 52 23.73 -13.99 -9.48
C VAL A 52 24.58 -14.52 -8.32
N ASP A 53 24.16 -15.61 -7.70
CA ASP A 53 24.97 -16.29 -6.69
C ASP A 53 26.27 -16.81 -7.33
N PRO A 54 27.44 -16.64 -6.71
CA PRO A 54 28.71 -17.10 -7.27
C PRO A 54 28.73 -18.57 -7.69
N ARG A 55 27.93 -19.42 -7.03
CA ARG A 55 27.81 -20.86 -7.33
C ARG A 55 26.92 -21.14 -8.55
N ALA A 56 26.12 -20.17 -8.98
CA ALA A 56 25.29 -20.21 -10.17
C ALA A 56 25.83 -19.32 -11.30
N ALA A 57 27.02 -18.73 -11.15
CA ALA A 57 27.64 -17.83 -12.14
C ALA A 57 27.87 -18.47 -13.53
N ALA A 58 27.94 -19.81 -13.60
CA ALA A 58 28.02 -20.53 -14.87
C ALA A 58 26.70 -20.50 -15.67
N GLN A 59 25.56 -20.32 -15.01
CA GLN A 59 24.26 -20.24 -15.67
C GLN A 59 24.03 -18.87 -16.30
N LEU A 60 24.44 -17.79 -15.62
CA LEU A 60 24.37 -16.43 -16.13
C LEU A 60 25.72 -15.72 -15.94
N PRO A 61 26.60 -15.75 -16.97
CA PRO A 61 27.87 -15.04 -16.96
C PRO A 61 27.72 -13.55 -16.66
N LYS A 62 28.77 -12.95 -16.08
CA LYS A 62 28.73 -11.56 -15.58
C LYS A 62 28.33 -10.54 -16.65
N ASP A 63 28.84 -10.68 -17.86
CA ASP A 63 28.50 -9.83 -19.01
C ASP A 63 27.02 -9.91 -19.38
N GLN A 64 26.42 -11.10 -19.34
CA GLN A 64 24.99 -11.29 -19.56
C GLN A 64 24.15 -10.72 -18.41
N ALA A 65 24.59 -10.91 -17.16
CA ALA A 65 23.93 -10.35 -15.99
C ALA A 65 23.96 -8.81 -16.00
N ASP A 66 25.10 -8.21 -16.36
CA ASP A 66 25.27 -6.76 -16.47
C ASP A 66 24.40 -6.20 -17.63
N ALA A 67 24.30 -6.91 -18.75
CA ALA A 67 23.44 -6.54 -19.87
C ALA A 67 21.94 -6.60 -19.50
N LEU A 68 21.52 -7.66 -18.80
CA LEU A 68 20.15 -7.79 -18.29
C LEU A 68 19.83 -6.69 -17.28
N ALA A 69 20.77 -6.38 -16.38
CA ALA A 69 20.61 -5.32 -15.40
C ALA A 69 20.47 -3.95 -16.06
N LYS A 70 21.30 -3.68 -17.08
CA LYS A 70 21.20 -2.46 -17.88
C LYS A 70 19.84 -2.34 -18.58
N LYS A 71 19.36 -3.42 -19.21
CA LYS A 71 18.04 -3.46 -19.86
C LYS A 71 16.92 -3.07 -18.89
N ILE A 72 16.91 -3.63 -17.68
CA ILE A 72 15.89 -3.33 -16.67
C ILE A 72 16.00 -1.89 -16.17
N LYS A 73 17.22 -1.40 -15.91
CA LYS A 73 17.47 -0.01 -15.49
C LYS A 73 17.03 1.00 -16.55
N ASP A 74 17.38 0.76 -17.81
CA ASP A 74 17.02 1.63 -18.95
C ASP A 74 15.49 1.69 -19.16
N ALA A 75 14.79 0.59 -18.93
CA ALA A 75 13.32 0.55 -18.96
C ALA A 75 12.66 1.25 -17.76
N GLY A 76 13.41 1.46 -16.67
CA GLY A 76 12.94 2.17 -15.48
C GLY A 76 11.78 1.46 -14.77
N LYS A 77 11.75 0.13 -14.76
CA LYS A 77 10.67 -0.69 -14.17
C LYS A 77 11.14 -1.47 -12.93
N PRO A 78 10.25 -1.75 -11.96
CA PRO A 78 10.60 -2.49 -10.73
C PRO A 78 10.59 -4.01 -10.97
N VAL A 79 11.49 -4.48 -11.83
CA VAL A 79 11.68 -5.92 -12.15
C VAL A 79 12.98 -6.41 -11.52
N PHE A 80 12.89 -7.48 -10.73
CA PHE A 80 13.98 -8.04 -9.94
C PHE A 80 14.24 -9.47 -10.42
N VAL A 81 15.51 -9.81 -10.65
CA VAL A 81 15.93 -11.13 -11.14
C VAL A 81 17.02 -11.68 -10.24
N ALA A 82 16.85 -12.91 -9.77
CA ALA A 82 17.89 -13.64 -9.03
C ALA A 82 18.18 -15.02 -9.64
N VAL A 83 19.46 -15.36 -9.77
CA VAL A 83 19.92 -16.69 -10.20
C VAL A 83 20.64 -17.36 -9.03
N LEU A 84 20.06 -18.45 -8.53
CA LEU A 84 20.43 -19.09 -7.26
C LEU A 84 20.69 -20.60 -7.48
N PRO A 85 21.65 -21.20 -6.77
CA PRO A 85 21.82 -22.65 -6.78
C PRO A 85 20.67 -23.35 -6.03
N ALA A 86 20.35 -24.58 -6.41
CA ALA A 86 19.48 -25.42 -5.61
C ALA A 86 20.21 -25.85 -4.32
N GLY A 87 19.59 -25.63 -3.16
CA GLY A 87 20.20 -25.93 -1.86
C GLY A 87 19.25 -25.64 -0.70
N SER A 88 19.57 -26.15 0.49
CA SER A 88 18.74 -25.97 1.69
C SER A 88 18.69 -24.53 2.20
N GLU A 89 19.67 -23.71 1.80
CA GLU A 89 19.71 -22.27 2.06
C GLU A 89 18.68 -21.47 1.24
N PHE A 90 18.15 -22.06 0.16
CA PHE A 90 17.13 -21.50 -0.71
C PHE A 90 15.95 -22.48 -0.86
N PRO A 91 15.11 -22.65 0.18
CA PRO A 91 13.99 -23.57 0.12
C PRO A 91 13.02 -23.15 -1.00
N ALA A 92 12.77 -24.06 -1.95
CA ALA A 92 12.01 -23.76 -3.17
C ALA A 92 10.57 -23.30 -2.89
N ASP A 93 9.98 -23.70 -1.77
CA ASP A 93 8.63 -23.33 -1.37
C ASP A 93 8.49 -21.89 -0.85
N SER A 94 9.58 -21.30 -0.36
CA SER A 94 9.56 -20.03 0.38
C SER A 94 10.54 -18.98 -0.15
N VAL A 95 11.57 -19.35 -0.90
CA VAL A 95 12.66 -18.44 -1.31
C VAL A 95 12.17 -17.17 -2.00
N LEU A 96 11.19 -17.28 -2.90
CA LEU A 96 10.62 -16.14 -3.61
C LEU A 96 9.97 -15.13 -2.65
N ARG A 97 9.21 -15.63 -1.67
CA ARG A 97 8.57 -14.82 -0.64
C ARG A 97 9.60 -14.22 0.30
N THR A 98 10.57 -15.01 0.75
CA THR A 98 11.62 -14.54 1.65
C THR A 98 12.43 -13.42 1.00
N VAL A 99 12.86 -13.60 -0.26
CA VAL A 99 13.59 -12.56 -0.99
C VAL A 99 12.73 -11.30 -1.16
N ARG A 100 11.45 -11.41 -1.49
CA ARG A 100 10.53 -10.26 -1.56
C ARG A 100 10.41 -9.53 -0.22
N THR A 101 10.22 -10.26 0.87
CA THR A 101 10.08 -9.71 2.24
C THR A 101 11.34 -8.95 2.65
N GLU A 102 12.50 -9.56 2.48
CA GLU A 102 13.80 -9.01 2.89
C GLU A 102 14.24 -7.84 2.01
N THR A 103 13.90 -7.89 0.71
CA THR A 103 14.14 -6.76 -0.21
C THR A 103 13.26 -5.59 0.18
N GLY A 104 11.99 -5.87 0.53
CA GLY A 104 11.05 -4.89 1.03
C GLY A 104 10.60 -3.86 -0.01
N ILE A 105 10.83 -4.10 -1.30
CA ILE A 105 10.49 -3.19 -2.38
C ILE A 105 9.37 -3.78 -3.23
N THR A 106 8.33 -2.99 -3.51
CA THR A 106 7.20 -3.38 -4.37
C THR A 106 7.67 -3.63 -5.80
N GLY A 107 7.50 -4.85 -6.29
CA GLY A 107 8.14 -5.29 -7.54
C GLY A 107 7.60 -6.59 -8.12
N LEU A 108 8.05 -6.88 -9.34
CA LEU A 108 7.97 -8.21 -9.95
C LEU A 108 9.30 -8.91 -9.70
N TYR A 109 9.27 -10.07 -9.05
CA TYR A 109 10.45 -10.85 -8.69
C TYR A 109 10.44 -12.15 -9.48
N ALA A 110 11.51 -12.41 -10.21
CA ALA A 110 11.77 -13.68 -10.89
C ALA A 110 13.01 -14.34 -10.29
N ILE A 111 12.90 -15.63 -9.98
CA ILE A 111 14.00 -16.44 -9.45
C ILE A 111 14.19 -17.65 -10.35
N ARG A 112 15.43 -17.85 -10.77
CA ARG A 112 15.90 -19.13 -11.31
C ARG A 112 16.63 -19.86 -10.19
N LEU A 113 16.12 -21.03 -9.79
CA LEU A 113 16.65 -21.85 -8.70
C LEU A 113 17.12 -23.20 -9.26
N GLY A 114 18.43 -23.37 -9.41
CA GLY A 114 18.98 -24.52 -10.14
C GLY A 114 18.50 -24.49 -11.59
N ASP A 115 17.69 -25.48 -11.98
CA ASP A 115 17.06 -25.54 -13.31
C ASP A 115 15.61 -25.06 -13.32
N GLY A 116 15.05 -24.76 -12.15
CA GLY A 116 13.67 -24.31 -12.02
C GLY A 116 13.51 -22.80 -12.14
N PHE A 117 12.32 -22.36 -12.51
CA PHE A 117 11.96 -20.95 -12.69
C PHE A 117 10.63 -20.62 -12.02
N ASN A 118 10.57 -19.48 -11.31
CA ASN A 118 9.33 -18.99 -10.73
C ASN A 118 9.33 -17.47 -10.61
N ALA A 119 8.15 -16.86 -10.64
CA ALA A 119 7.99 -15.42 -10.47
C ALA A 119 6.73 -15.05 -9.66
N GLY A 120 6.79 -13.89 -9.01
CA GLY A 120 5.70 -13.33 -8.21
C GLY A 120 5.73 -11.81 -8.29
N ALA A 121 4.57 -11.16 -8.17
CA ALA A 121 4.51 -9.70 -8.19
C ALA A 121 3.52 -9.15 -7.18
N ASP A 122 3.85 -7.98 -6.66
CA ASP A 122 2.85 -7.15 -6.00
C ASP A 122 1.78 -6.71 -7.01
N ARG A 123 0.51 -6.72 -6.59
CA ARG A 123 -0.64 -6.35 -7.46
C ARG A 123 -0.54 -4.95 -8.06
N ALA A 124 0.14 -4.04 -7.37
CA ALA A 124 0.41 -2.69 -7.86
C ALA A 124 1.29 -2.70 -9.12
N VAL A 125 2.17 -3.69 -9.26
CA VAL A 125 3.10 -3.85 -10.39
C VAL A 125 2.49 -4.69 -11.50
N MET A 126 1.90 -5.82 -11.17
CA MET A 126 1.34 -6.76 -12.15
C MET A 126 0.25 -7.64 -11.53
N SER A 127 -0.77 -7.99 -12.31
CA SER A 127 -1.85 -8.86 -11.82
C SER A 127 -1.37 -10.32 -11.66
N PRO A 128 -1.91 -11.10 -10.71
CA PRO A 128 -1.55 -12.51 -10.53
C PRO A 128 -1.80 -13.37 -11.77
N GLY A 129 -2.81 -13.01 -12.59
CA GLY A 129 -3.07 -13.68 -13.86
C GLY A 129 -1.96 -13.42 -14.90
N ALA A 130 -1.49 -12.18 -15.00
CA ALA A 130 -0.41 -11.82 -15.92
C ALA A 130 0.91 -12.49 -15.52
N VAL A 131 1.28 -12.48 -14.24
CA VAL A 131 2.51 -13.15 -13.75
C VAL A 131 2.48 -14.66 -14.06
N ARG A 132 1.35 -15.33 -13.82
CA ARG A 132 1.19 -16.76 -14.14
C ARG A 132 1.34 -17.01 -15.62
N ASN A 133 0.63 -16.26 -16.47
CA ASN A 133 0.74 -16.41 -17.92
C ASN A 133 2.17 -16.18 -18.44
N LEU A 134 2.90 -15.20 -17.89
CA LEU A 134 4.30 -14.96 -18.24
C LEU A 134 5.21 -16.12 -17.81
N THR A 135 5.02 -16.60 -16.58
CA THR A 135 5.81 -17.71 -16.03
C THR A 135 5.55 -19.00 -16.82
N ASP A 136 4.30 -19.29 -17.14
CA ASP A 136 3.90 -20.46 -17.92
C ASP A 136 4.38 -20.37 -19.37
N ALA A 137 4.34 -19.19 -20.00
CA ALA A 137 4.86 -18.98 -21.34
C ALA A 137 6.37 -19.24 -21.44
N VAL A 138 7.13 -18.83 -20.43
CA VAL A 138 8.57 -19.08 -20.35
C VAL A 138 8.86 -20.58 -20.14
N LYS A 139 8.08 -21.24 -19.27
CA LYS A 139 8.20 -22.70 -19.02
C LYS A 139 7.78 -23.55 -20.24
N ALA A 140 6.81 -23.10 -21.03
CA ALA A 140 6.29 -23.82 -22.19
C ALA A 140 7.22 -23.76 -23.41
N GLY A 141 8.18 -22.82 -23.45
CA GLY A 141 9.11 -22.61 -24.56
C GLY A 141 10.14 -23.74 -24.80
N GLY A 142 10.15 -24.77 -23.95
CA GLY A 142 11.15 -25.83 -23.96
C GLY A 142 12.45 -25.43 -23.24
N PRO A 143 13.41 -26.36 -23.06
CA PRO A 143 14.65 -26.08 -22.35
C PRO A 143 15.53 -25.12 -23.16
N VAL A 144 15.69 -23.91 -22.65
CA VAL A 144 16.64 -22.89 -23.14
C VAL A 144 17.68 -22.60 -22.05
N ASP A 145 18.80 -21.97 -22.41
CA ASP A 145 19.77 -21.52 -21.42
C ASP A 145 19.18 -20.42 -20.52
N ALA A 146 19.75 -20.26 -19.31
CA ALA A 146 19.24 -19.33 -18.31
C ALA A 146 19.24 -17.87 -18.80
N GLY A 147 20.21 -17.47 -19.62
CA GLY A 147 20.27 -16.14 -20.20
C GLY A 147 19.08 -15.87 -21.11
N THR A 148 18.77 -16.81 -22.01
CA THR A 148 17.61 -16.72 -22.91
C THR A 148 16.28 -16.75 -22.14
N GLU A 149 16.13 -17.65 -21.16
CA GLU A 149 14.93 -17.74 -20.31
C GLU A 149 14.61 -16.41 -19.63
N LEU A 150 15.62 -15.83 -18.95
CA LEU A 150 15.48 -14.59 -18.20
C LEU A 150 15.24 -13.39 -19.11
N ASN A 151 15.87 -13.34 -20.28
CA ASN A 151 15.61 -12.27 -21.25
C ASN A 151 14.19 -12.32 -21.80
N ASN A 152 13.68 -13.50 -22.17
CA ASN A 152 12.32 -13.67 -22.65
C ASN A 152 11.28 -13.24 -21.60
N PHE A 153 11.51 -13.62 -20.34
CA PHE A 153 10.67 -13.16 -19.23
C PHE A 153 10.73 -11.64 -19.07
N VAL A 154 11.92 -11.06 -19.00
CA VAL A 154 12.12 -9.63 -18.78
C VAL A 154 11.53 -8.80 -19.92
N ASP A 155 11.69 -9.21 -21.18
CA ASP A 155 11.15 -8.47 -22.32
C ASP A 155 9.61 -8.36 -22.27
N GLN A 156 8.93 -9.46 -21.90
CA GLN A 156 7.47 -9.45 -21.74
C GLN A 156 7.03 -8.73 -20.46
N ALA A 157 7.79 -8.89 -19.37
CA ALA A 157 7.53 -8.25 -18.10
C ALA A 157 7.63 -6.72 -18.19
N LEU A 158 8.67 -6.18 -18.85
CA LEU A 158 8.89 -4.74 -18.99
C LEU A 158 7.76 -4.04 -19.74
N ALA A 159 7.11 -4.74 -20.69
CA ALA A 159 5.96 -4.20 -21.42
C ALA A 159 4.69 -4.08 -20.56
N GLN A 160 4.55 -4.90 -19.51
CA GLN A 160 3.33 -4.99 -18.70
C GLN A 160 3.49 -4.41 -17.29
N ALA A 161 4.71 -4.35 -16.77
CA ALA A 161 5.00 -3.91 -15.41
C ALA A 161 4.69 -2.42 -15.19
N LYS A 162 3.92 -2.15 -14.14
CA LYS A 162 3.61 -0.81 -13.65
C LYS A 162 4.60 -0.37 -12.57
N GLY A 163 4.67 0.93 -12.31
CA GLY A 163 5.62 1.52 -11.39
C GLY A 163 6.95 1.93 -12.05
N ARG A 164 7.89 2.35 -11.21
CA ARG A 164 9.21 2.87 -11.59
C ARG A 164 10.32 2.09 -10.89
N ALA A 165 11.52 2.12 -11.46
CA ALA A 165 12.70 1.55 -10.82
C ALA A 165 12.94 2.20 -9.43
N PRO A 166 13.42 1.43 -8.43
CA PRO A 166 13.84 1.96 -7.14
C PRO A 166 14.85 3.09 -7.29
N ALA A 167 14.75 4.11 -6.43
CA ALA A 167 15.64 5.26 -6.45
C ALA A 167 17.13 4.90 -6.26
N SER A 168 17.40 3.76 -5.61
CA SER A 168 18.75 3.22 -5.41
C SER A 168 19.42 2.71 -6.69
N TRP A 169 18.69 2.55 -7.80
CA TRP A 169 19.25 2.03 -9.06
C TRP A 169 19.79 3.10 -10.01
N GLY A 170 19.57 4.39 -9.71
CA GLY A 170 20.00 5.52 -10.54
C GLY A 170 21.53 5.68 -10.58
N ASP A 171 22.07 5.90 -11.77
CA ASP A 171 23.51 6.02 -12.01
C ASP A 171 24.05 7.44 -11.79
N THR A 172 25.18 7.53 -11.10
CA THR A 172 26.06 8.71 -11.05
C THR A 172 26.90 8.74 -12.33
N GLY A 173 26.30 9.11 -13.46
CA GLY A 173 27.00 9.27 -14.74
C GLY A 173 27.35 10.73 -15.03
N ALA A 174 28.60 11.12 -14.78
CA ALA A 174 29.24 12.23 -15.51
C ALA A 174 30.70 11.84 -15.80
N ASP A 175 31.02 11.78 -17.08
CA ASP A 175 32.31 11.44 -17.66
C ASP A 175 33.49 12.23 -17.08
N GLY A 176 34.60 11.54 -16.79
CA GLY A 176 35.87 12.16 -16.43
C GLY A 176 36.87 11.13 -15.93
N GLY A 177 37.91 10.85 -16.72
CA GLY A 177 38.82 9.73 -16.54
C GLY A 177 39.47 9.60 -15.16
N ALA A 178 39.78 8.36 -14.79
CA ALA A 178 40.52 8.04 -13.58
C ALA A 178 41.92 8.67 -13.58
N PRO A 179 42.37 9.15 -12.41
CA PRO A 179 43.64 8.65 -11.92
C PRO A 179 43.47 8.09 -10.49
N VAL A 180 43.84 6.83 -10.37
CA VAL A 180 44.45 6.16 -9.22
C VAL A 180 44.55 7.03 -7.95
N GLY A 181 43.59 6.86 -7.03
CA GLY A 181 43.63 7.53 -5.72
C GLY A 181 42.44 7.28 -4.79
N GLY A 182 41.57 6.32 -5.12
CA GLY A 182 40.23 6.17 -4.51
C GLY A 182 40.15 5.26 -3.29
N LEU A 183 40.88 5.54 -2.19
CA LEU A 183 40.65 4.82 -0.93
C LEU A 183 40.56 5.68 0.35
N VAL A 184 40.59 7.01 0.27
CA VAL A 184 40.49 7.84 1.51
C VAL A 184 39.34 8.86 1.48
N ALA A 185 38.66 9.08 0.34
CA ALA A 185 37.61 10.10 0.23
C ALA A 185 36.15 9.59 0.40
N LEU A 186 35.93 8.28 0.57
CA LEU A 186 34.58 7.70 0.70
C LEU A 186 34.01 7.73 2.13
N GLY A 187 34.80 8.10 3.13
CA GLY A 187 34.33 8.23 4.52
C GLY A 187 33.57 9.54 4.81
N ALA A 188 33.80 10.60 4.03
CA ALA A 188 33.22 11.92 4.30
C ALA A 188 31.95 12.23 3.50
N VAL A 189 31.74 11.59 2.34
CA VAL A 189 30.57 11.85 1.48
C VAL A 189 29.35 11.00 1.85
N ALA A 190 29.54 9.79 2.40
CA ALA A 190 28.42 8.94 2.87
C ALA A 190 27.63 9.58 4.02
N VAL A 191 28.29 10.37 4.88
CA VAL A 191 27.64 11.09 5.98
C VAL A 191 26.84 12.31 5.48
N ILE A 192 27.25 12.92 4.37
CA ILE A 192 26.58 14.11 3.80
C ILE A 192 25.44 13.71 2.85
N GLY A 193 25.58 12.64 2.06
CA GLY A 193 24.56 12.16 1.12
C GLY A 193 23.42 11.37 1.79
N GLY A 194 23.73 10.48 2.73
CA GLY A 194 22.73 9.69 3.46
C GLY A 194 21.89 10.54 4.42
N GLY A 195 22.51 11.56 5.04
CA GLY A 195 21.82 12.54 5.88
C GLY A 195 20.82 13.39 5.09
N GLY A 196 21.14 13.78 3.85
CA GLY A 196 20.26 14.56 2.98
C GLY A 196 19.02 13.78 2.52
N ALA A 197 19.20 12.55 2.04
CA ALA A 197 18.08 11.68 1.65
C ALA A 197 17.19 11.30 2.84
N TYR A 198 17.79 10.92 3.98
CA TYR A 198 17.07 10.66 5.22
C TYR A 198 16.33 11.91 5.74
N ALA A 199 16.94 13.09 5.67
CA ALA A 199 16.31 14.34 6.06
C ALA A 199 15.13 14.71 5.16
N LEU A 200 15.22 14.46 3.84
CA LEU A 200 14.11 14.67 2.90
C LEU A 200 12.96 13.69 3.16
N VAL A 201 13.25 12.40 3.37
CA VAL A 201 12.23 11.39 3.73
C VAL A 201 11.59 11.73 5.07
N ARG A 202 12.38 12.10 6.08
CA ARG A 202 11.88 12.51 7.40
C ARG A 202 11.05 13.80 7.32
N ARG A 203 11.46 14.75 6.48
CA ARG A 203 10.71 16.00 6.24
C ARG A 203 9.40 15.72 5.52
N ASN A 204 9.39 14.85 4.51
CA ASN A 204 8.18 14.46 3.81
C ASN A 204 7.24 13.66 4.72
N ARG A 205 7.76 12.77 5.57
CA ARG A 205 6.98 12.07 6.60
C ARG A 205 6.35 13.04 7.58
N ARG A 206 7.14 13.98 8.13
CA ARG A 206 6.61 15.03 9.02
C ARG A 206 5.55 15.87 8.33
N LYS A 207 5.78 16.29 7.08
CA LYS A 207 4.82 17.05 6.30
C LYS A 207 3.54 16.25 6.05
N LYS A 208 3.63 14.94 5.80
CA LYS A 208 2.47 14.06 5.64
C LYS A 208 1.72 13.88 6.96
N GLU A 209 2.44 13.68 8.07
CA GLU A 209 1.86 13.60 9.42
C GLU A 209 1.17 14.91 9.82
N GLU A 210 1.76 16.06 9.51
CA GLU A 210 1.16 17.39 9.71
C GLU A 210 -0.10 17.57 8.86
N ALA A 211 -0.04 17.20 7.57
CA ALA A 211 -1.21 17.27 6.68
C ALA A 211 -2.33 16.31 7.12
N GLN A 212 -1.99 15.11 7.62
CA GLN A 212 -2.96 14.18 8.18
C GLN A 212 -3.60 14.73 9.45
N ARG A 213 -2.83 15.35 10.34
CA ARG A 213 -3.36 16.01 11.54
C ARG A 213 -4.31 17.16 11.18
N GLU A 214 -3.93 18.01 10.26
CA GLU A 214 -4.78 19.11 9.77
C GLU A 214 -6.08 18.57 9.12
N ALA A 215 -5.97 17.50 8.34
CA ALA A 215 -7.14 16.84 7.75
C ALA A 215 -8.06 16.24 8.83
N VAL A 216 -7.50 15.57 9.85
CA VAL A 216 -8.26 15.08 11.00
C VAL A 216 -8.97 16.24 11.69
N GLU A 217 -8.28 17.33 12.02
CA GLU A 217 -8.87 18.51 12.68
C GLU A 217 -10.05 19.08 11.89
N LYS A 218 -9.92 19.25 10.57
CA LYS A 218 -11.04 19.68 9.70
C LYS A 218 -12.21 18.69 9.72
N LEU A 219 -11.91 17.39 9.69
CA LEU A 219 -12.93 16.36 9.76
C LEU A 219 -13.60 16.29 11.14
N ARG A 220 -12.88 16.55 12.24
CA ARG A 220 -13.49 16.53 13.60
C ARG A 220 -14.66 17.49 13.68
N VAL A 221 -14.52 18.70 13.13
CA VAL A 221 -15.58 19.73 13.17
C VAL A 221 -16.87 19.20 12.54
N VAL A 222 -16.81 18.72 11.29
CA VAL A 222 -18.02 18.26 10.58
C VAL A 222 -18.61 16.99 11.17
N VAL A 223 -17.77 16.11 11.72
CA VAL A 223 -18.20 14.86 12.37
C VAL A 223 -18.84 15.14 13.72
N ASP A 224 -18.29 16.05 14.52
CA ASP A 224 -18.86 16.43 15.80
C ASP A 224 -20.23 17.09 15.59
N GLU A 225 -20.41 17.92 14.56
CA GLU A 225 -21.72 18.41 14.13
C GLU A 225 -22.69 17.26 13.81
N ASP A 226 -22.22 16.17 13.20
CA ASP A 226 -23.05 15.01 12.84
C ASP A 226 -23.47 14.17 14.03
N ILE A 227 -22.56 13.99 14.97
CA ILE A 227 -22.82 13.33 16.23
C ILE A 227 -23.82 14.17 17.03
N THR A 228 -23.61 15.48 17.15
CA THR A 228 -24.55 16.38 17.83
C THR A 228 -25.92 16.37 17.17
N ALA A 229 -25.99 16.51 15.84
CA ALA A 229 -27.27 16.49 15.12
C ALA A 229 -28.02 15.17 15.29
N PHE A 230 -27.31 14.04 15.33
CA PHE A 230 -27.92 12.73 15.60
C PHE A 230 -28.37 12.57 17.06
N GLY A 231 -27.59 13.09 18.02
CA GLY A 231 -28.00 13.16 19.43
C GLY A 231 -29.27 14.00 19.64
N GLU A 232 -29.37 15.14 18.95
CA GLU A 232 -30.59 15.97 18.95
C GLU A 232 -31.77 15.29 18.22
N GLU A 233 -31.51 14.43 17.24
CA GLU A 233 -32.55 13.61 16.60
C GLU A 233 -33.09 12.54 17.55
N LEU A 234 -32.19 11.87 18.30
CA LEU A 234 -32.55 10.93 19.37
C LEU A 234 -33.33 11.61 20.49
N ASP A 235 -32.93 12.82 20.92
CA ASP A 235 -33.61 13.57 21.99
C ASP A 235 -35.01 14.06 21.55
N ARG A 236 -35.16 14.44 20.28
CA ARG A 236 -36.47 14.80 19.70
C ARG A 236 -37.37 13.61 19.45
N LEU A 237 -36.84 12.39 19.47
CA LEU A 237 -37.63 11.19 19.30
C LEU A 237 -38.47 10.96 20.55
N ASP A 238 -39.75 11.30 20.47
CA ASP A 238 -40.74 11.06 21.52
C ASP A 238 -41.12 9.56 21.56
N PHE A 239 -40.16 8.68 21.89
CA PHE A 239 -40.34 7.24 22.07
C PHE A 239 -39.74 6.81 23.42
N HIS A 240 -40.57 6.23 24.28
CA HIS A 240 -40.12 5.65 25.53
C HIS A 240 -40.20 4.11 25.47
N PRO A 241 -39.12 3.35 25.74
CA PRO A 241 -39.12 1.89 25.65
C PRO A 241 -40.19 1.16 26.49
N GLY A 242 -40.71 1.82 27.53
CA GLY A 242 -41.77 1.33 28.41
C GLY A 242 -43.16 1.92 28.15
N GLU A 243 -43.35 2.70 27.08
CA GLU A 243 -44.67 3.25 26.75
C GLU A 243 -45.65 2.15 26.28
N PRO A 244 -46.96 2.31 26.52
CA PRO A 244 -47.96 1.40 25.97
C PRO A 244 -47.86 1.32 24.45
N GLY A 245 -47.67 0.12 23.90
CA GLY A 245 -47.51 -0.11 22.46
C GLY A 245 -46.07 -0.28 21.97
N ALA A 246 -45.06 -0.05 22.82
CA ALA A 246 -43.68 -0.42 22.50
C ALA A 246 -43.53 -1.95 22.51
N ASP A 247 -43.33 -2.56 21.33
CA ASP A 247 -43.00 -3.98 21.20
C ASP A 247 -41.48 -4.22 21.25
N ASP A 248 -41.06 -5.50 21.26
CA ASP A 248 -39.65 -5.87 21.32
C ASP A 248 -38.86 -5.40 20.08
N ALA A 249 -39.51 -5.32 18.92
CA ALA A 249 -38.85 -4.88 17.69
C ALA A 249 -38.60 -3.37 17.69
N MET A 250 -39.57 -2.57 18.17
CA MET A 250 -39.42 -1.13 18.39
C MET A 250 -38.32 -0.84 19.41
N ARG A 251 -38.29 -1.57 20.52
CA ARG A 251 -37.21 -1.47 21.51
C ARG A 251 -35.84 -1.78 20.90
N GLY A 252 -35.74 -2.87 20.13
CA GLY A 252 -34.49 -3.25 19.48
C GLY A 252 -34.03 -2.26 18.42
N ASP A 253 -34.94 -1.61 17.69
CA ASP A 253 -34.57 -0.58 16.72
C ASP A 253 -34.12 0.72 17.42
N TYR A 254 -34.75 1.09 18.54
CA TYR A 254 -34.29 2.20 19.37
C TYR A 254 -32.91 1.94 20.00
N GLU A 255 -32.70 0.74 20.55
CA GLU A 255 -31.42 0.31 21.13
C GLU A 255 -30.28 0.39 20.11
N LYS A 256 -30.49 -0.12 18.88
CA LYS A 256 -29.51 0.04 17.78
C LYS A 256 -29.17 1.49 17.47
N GLY A 257 -30.15 2.40 17.58
CA GLY A 257 -29.95 3.84 17.41
C GLY A 257 -29.00 4.41 18.47
N LEU A 258 -29.24 4.06 19.74
CA LEU A 258 -28.37 4.44 20.86
C LEU A 258 -26.97 3.83 20.75
N ASP A 259 -26.87 2.54 20.44
CA ASP A 259 -25.59 1.85 20.25
C ASP A 259 -24.78 2.48 19.12
N SER A 260 -25.44 2.89 18.04
CA SER A 260 -24.81 3.57 16.92
C SER A 260 -24.28 4.96 17.30
N TYR A 261 -25.02 5.70 18.14
CA TYR A 261 -24.57 6.98 18.68
C TYR A 261 -23.35 6.84 19.57
N GLU A 262 -23.36 5.89 20.51
CA GLU A 262 -22.21 5.64 21.39
C GLU A 262 -21.00 5.12 20.59
N LYS A 263 -21.21 4.20 19.65
CA LYS A 263 -20.16 3.73 18.73
C LYS A 263 -19.55 4.88 17.93
N ALA A 264 -20.36 5.82 17.44
CA ALA A 264 -19.86 6.99 16.71
C ALA A 264 -18.95 7.86 17.61
N LYS A 265 -19.35 8.10 18.86
CA LYS A 265 -18.54 8.83 19.85
C LYS A 265 -17.24 8.12 20.19
N ASP A 266 -17.29 6.81 20.40
CA ASP A 266 -16.12 5.98 20.75
C ASP A 266 -15.09 5.95 19.61
N ILE A 267 -15.56 5.76 18.37
CA ILE A 267 -14.68 5.84 17.20
C ILE A 267 -14.07 7.24 17.14
N MET A 268 -14.89 8.29 17.22
CA MET A 268 -14.43 9.68 17.13
C MET A 268 -13.39 10.05 18.21
N ALA A 269 -13.54 9.51 19.42
CA ALA A 269 -12.58 9.71 20.51
C ALA A 269 -11.20 9.08 20.21
N SER A 270 -11.15 8.02 19.40
CA SER A 270 -9.92 7.30 19.06
C SER A 270 -9.30 7.70 17.73
N VAL A 271 -9.99 8.46 16.87
CA VAL A 271 -9.50 8.87 15.53
C VAL A 271 -8.11 9.52 15.61
N GLN A 272 -7.14 8.90 14.93
CA GLN A 272 -5.79 9.40 14.66
C GLN A 272 -5.56 9.68 13.18
N HIS A 273 -6.32 9.04 12.29
CA HIS A 273 -6.14 9.15 10.85
C HIS A 273 -7.44 9.49 10.10
N PRO A 274 -7.41 10.28 9.01
CA PRO A 274 -8.63 10.72 8.30
C PRO A 274 -9.55 9.58 7.86
N GLU A 275 -8.98 8.45 7.44
CA GLU A 275 -9.69 7.28 6.96
C GLU A 275 -10.53 6.57 8.04
N GLU A 276 -10.25 6.79 9.32
CA GLU A 276 -11.00 6.20 10.43
C GLU A 276 -12.37 6.88 10.61
N VAL A 277 -12.49 8.13 10.16
CA VAL A 277 -13.75 8.92 10.20
C VAL A 277 -14.89 8.22 9.45
N LYS A 278 -14.58 7.42 8.43
CA LYS A 278 -15.58 6.63 7.72
C LYS A 278 -16.42 5.77 8.68
N GLY A 279 -15.79 5.21 9.72
CA GLY A 279 -16.47 4.35 10.70
C GLY A 279 -17.48 5.13 11.54
N VAL A 280 -17.21 6.41 11.81
CA VAL A 280 -18.14 7.30 12.52
C VAL A 280 -19.38 7.53 11.67
N THR A 281 -19.19 8.00 10.43
CA THR A 281 -20.32 8.30 9.53
C THR A 281 -21.15 7.07 9.17
N GLN A 282 -20.53 5.89 9.06
CA GLN A 282 -21.23 4.60 8.90
C GLN A 282 -22.10 4.28 10.11
N ALA A 283 -21.57 4.42 11.34
CA ALA A 283 -22.36 4.21 12.54
C ALA A 283 -23.54 5.18 12.61
N LEU A 284 -23.35 6.45 12.26
CA LEU A 284 -24.45 7.43 12.22
C LEU A 284 -25.51 7.11 11.15
N GLU A 285 -25.13 6.51 10.02
CA GLU A 285 -26.09 6.06 9.01
C GLU A 285 -26.85 4.80 9.46
N ASP A 286 -26.16 3.82 10.07
CA ASP A 286 -26.78 2.66 10.73
C ASP A 286 -27.84 3.10 11.76
N GLY A 287 -27.49 4.09 12.58
CA GLY A 287 -28.39 4.67 13.58
C GLY A 287 -29.64 5.30 12.97
N ARG A 288 -29.47 6.14 11.94
CA ARG A 288 -30.62 6.76 11.25
C ARG A 288 -31.51 5.74 10.55
N PHE A 289 -30.94 4.68 9.98
CA PHE A 289 -31.73 3.59 9.42
C PHE A 289 -32.54 2.87 10.50
N ALA A 290 -31.96 2.65 11.68
CA ALA A 290 -32.69 2.06 12.81
C ALA A 290 -33.85 2.96 13.27
N LEU A 291 -33.64 4.28 13.36
CA LEU A 291 -34.71 5.23 13.69
C LEU A 291 -35.81 5.28 12.62
N ALA A 292 -35.45 5.16 11.34
CA ALA A 292 -36.44 5.06 10.25
C ALA A 292 -37.27 3.77 10.34
N CYS A 293 -36.66 2.64 10.71
CA CYS A 293 -37.39 1.40 10.99
C CYS A 293 -38.34 1.54 12.17
N LEU A 294 -37.88 2.18 13.26
CA LEU A 294 -38.71 2.45 14.44
C LEU A 294 -39.92 3.32 14.09
N ASP A 295 -39.71 4.43 13.37
CA ASP A 295 -40.80 5.31 12.93
C ASP A 295 -41.81 4.57 12.03
N ALA A 296 -41.33 3.74 11.09
CA ALA A 296 -42.20 2.92 10.25
C ALA A 296 -43.07 1.97 11.09
N ARG A 297 -42.49 1.30 12.10
CA ARG A 297 -43.24 0.42 13.02
C ARG A 297 -44.28 1.19 13.81
N ARG A 298 -43.92 2.34 14.40
CA ARG A 298 -44.84 3.18 15.19
C ARG A 298 -46.06 3.62 14.38
N GLN A 299 -45.85 3.89 13.09
CA GLN A 299 -46.92 4.33 12.18
C GLN A 299 -47.63 3.17 11.46
N GLY A 300 -47.25 1.91 11.70
CA GLY A 300 -47.80 0.75 11.00
C GLY A 300 -47.51 0.75 9.49
N ARG A 301 -46.43 1.40 9.07
CA ARG A 301 -45.97 1.44 7.68
C ARG A 301 -45.04 0.26 7.36
N PRO A 302 -44.90 -0.13 6.08
CA PRO A 302 -43.86 -1.07 5.68
C PRO A 302 -42.47 -0.58 6.10
N LEU A 303 -41.61 -1.52 6.50
CA LEU A 303 -40.23 -1.20 6.86
C LEU A 303 -39.48 -0.65 5.63
N PRO A 304 -38.63 0.37 5.81
CA PRO A 304 -37.84 0.91 4.72
C PRO A 304 -36.81 -0.10 4.22
N GLU A 305 -36.56 -0.10 2.91
CA GLU A 305 -35.40 -0.80 2.35
C GLU A 305 -34.11 -0.08 2.74
N ARG A 306 -33.02 -0.82 2.92
CA ARG A 306 -31.70 -0.24 3.20
C ARG A 306 -31.14 0.39 1.92
N ARG A 307 -31.37 1.69 1.76
CA ARG A 307 -30.84 2.52 0.66
C ARG A 307 -29.74 3.44 1.18
N SER A 308 -28.91 3.95 0.28
CA SER A 308 -27.99 5.05 0.59
C SER A 308 -28.76 6.26 1.16
N PRO A 309 -28.12 7.08 2.01
CA PRO A 309 -28.75 8.27 2.56
C PRO A 309 -28.99 9.32 1.46
N CYS A 310 -29.68 10.41 1.80
CA CYS A 310 -29.87 11.52 0.86
C CYS A 310 -28.51 12.07 0.39
N PHE A 311 -28.35 12.17 -0.92
CA PHE A 311 -27.14 12.69 -1.55
C PHE A 311 -26.84 14.15 -1.15
N PHE A 312 -27.87 14.98 -0.97
CA PHE A 312 -27.69 16.40 -0.69
C PHE A 312 -27.28 16.70 0.74
N ASP A 313 -27.84 15.97 1.71
CA ASP A 313 -27.39 15.95 3.10
C ASP A 313 -27.65 14.56 3.70
N PRO A 314 -26.60 13.78 4.02
CA PRO A 314 -26.76 12.47 4.63
C PRO A 314 -27.55 12.47 5.95
N ARG A 315 -27.63 13.63 6.64
CA ARG A 315 -28.43 13.80 7.86
C ARG A 315 -29.93 13.76 7.62
N HIS A 316 -30.41 13.89 6.38
CA HIS A 316 -31.82 13.74 6.06
C HIS A 316 -32.31 12.28 6.19
N GLY A 317 -31.40 11.33 6.43
CA GLY A 317 -31.73 9.92 6.58
C GLY A 317 -31.79 9.17 5.24
N PRO A 318 -32.39 7.95 5.25
CA PRO A 318 -32.45 7.09 4.07
C PRO A 318 -33.13 7.77 2.89
N SER A 319 -32.61 7.55 1.69
CA SER A 319 -33.31 7.96 0.47
C SER A 319 -34.60 7.16 0.29
N THR A 320 -35.58 7.77 -0.39
CA THR A 320 -36.88 7.14 -0.69
C THR A 320 -37.03 6.84 -2.18
N GLN A 321 -36.27 7.53 -3.01
CA GLN A 321 -36.27 7.39 -4.46
C GLN A 321 -34.96 7.94 -5.02
N ASP A 322 -34.72 7.68 -6.31
CA ASP A 322 -33.66 8.32 -7.06
C ASP A 322 -34.23 9.47 -7.91
N ALA A 323 -33.45 10.53 -8.11
CA ALA A 323 -33.84 11.68 -8.92
C ALA A 323 -32.72 12.08 -9.87
N GLU A 324 -33.08 12.52 -11.08
CA GLU A 324 -32.14 13.17 -11.98
C GLU A 324 -31.82 14.57 -11.47
N TRP A 325 -30.54 14.87 -11.39
CA TRP A 325 -30.02 16.15 -10.95
C TRP A 325 -28.71 16.47 -11.66
N SER A 326 -28.44 17.75 -11.87
CA SER A 326 -27.15 18.23 -12.38
C SER A 326 -26.69 19.41 -11.52
N PRO A 327 -25.44 19.40 -11.01
CA PRO A 327 -24.87 20.59 -10.40
C PRO A 327 -24.71 21.69 -11.44
N ALA A 328 -24.61 22.94 -10.99
CA ALA A 328 -24.42 24.08 -11.87
C ALA A 328 -23.16 23.89 -12.74
N GLY A 329 -23.34 23.82 -14.06
CA GLY A 329 -22.25 23.59 -15.02
C GLY A 329 -21.71 22.16 -15.07
N GLY A 330 -22.31 21.22 -14.35
CA GLY A 330 -21.91 19.81 -14.32
C GLY A 330 -22.85 18.88 -15.09
N ALA A 331 -22.44 17.61 -15.23
CA ALA A 331 -23.24 16.59 -15.90
C ALA A 331 -24.48 16.18 -15.08
N ALA A 332 -25.57 15.88 -15.79
CA ALA A 332 -26.75 15.24 -15.23
C ALA A 332 -26.41 13.83 -14.72
N ARG A 333 -27.01 13.46 -13.59
CA ARG A 333 -26.79 12.20 -12.91
C ARG A 333 -27.99 11.82 -12.07
N THR A 334 -28.11 10.53 -11.79
CA THR A 334 -29.14 10.00 -10.89
C THR A 334 -28.59 9.93 -9.48
N VAL A 335 -29.24 10.59 -8.52
CA VAL A 335 -28.81 10.63 -7.11
C VAL A 335 -29.91 10.12 -6.17
N PRO A 336 -29.56 9.41 -5.09
CA PRO A 336 -30.53 9.01 -4.06
C PRO A 336 -30.98 10.25 -3.27
N VAL A 337 -32.29 10.43 -3.11
CA VAL A 337 -32.87 11.61 -2.44
C VAL A 337 -33.90 11.23 -1.37
N CYS A 338 -33.92 11.97 -0.26
CA CYS A 338 -35.00 11.87 0.72
C CYS A 338 -36.30 12.44 0.12
N ALA A 339 -37.42 12.13 0.76
CA ALA A 339 -38.73 12.59 0.30
C ALA A 339 -38.82 14.13 0.22
N ALA A 340 -38.19 14.86 1.14
CA ALA A 340 -38.22 16.32 1.16
C ALA A 340 -37.46 16.92 -0.03
N ASP A 341 -36.24 16.47 -0.31
CA ASP A 341 -35.47 16.94 -1.47
C ASP A 341 -36.10 16.49 -2.79
N ALA A 342 -36.73 15.31 -2.84
CA ALA A 342 -37.50 14.87 -4.01
C ALA A 342 -38.68 15.81 -4.33
N VAL A 343 -39.34 16.39 -3.31
CA VAL A 343 -40.37 17.42 -3.51
C VAL A 343 -39.74 18.71 -4.03
N ARG A 344 -38.62 19.16 -3.43
CA ARG A 344 -37.95 20.40 -3.84
C ARG A 344 -37.51 20.36 -5.31
N LEU A 345 -36.87 19.26 -5.73
CA LEU A 345 -36.45 19.08 -7.12
C LEU A 345 -37.64 19.08 -8.09
N ARG A 346 -38.75 18.41 -7.75
CA ARG A 346 -39.98 18.43 -8.57
C ARG A 346 -40.60 19.81 -8.70
N ASP A 347 -40.50 20.62 -7.64
CA ASP A 347 -40.96 22.02 -7.63
C ASP A 347 -39.99 22.99 -8.33
N GLY A 348 -38.85 22.51 -8.86
CA GLY A 348 -37.80 23.36 -9.43
C GLY A 348 -37.07 24.22 -8.38
N LYS A 349 -37.10 23.83 -7.10
CA LYS A 349 -36.40 24.49 -6.00
C LYS A 349 -35.06 23.82 -5.75
N ASP A 350 -34.08 24.60 -5.30
CA ASP A 350 -32.78 24.07 -4.90
C ASP A 350 -32.93 23.07 -3.75
N PRO A 351 -32.25 21.91 -3.81
CA PRO A 351 -32.25 20.94 -2.71
C PRO A 351 -31.56 21.53 -1.47
N MET A 352 -31.81 20.93 -0.30
CA MET A 352 -31.17 21.34 0.94
C MET A 352 -29.77 20.71 1.02
N VAL A 353 -28.83 21.32 0.32
CA VAL A 353 -27.46 20.83 0.20
C VAL A 353 -26.66 21.13 1.46
N ARG A 354 -25.99 20.10 1.99
CA ARG A 354 -25.01 20.28 3.04
C ARG A 354 -23.78 21.02 2.55
N THR A 355 -23.48 22.11 3.22
CA THR A 355 -22.24 22.85 3.06
C THR A 355 -21.26 22.54 4.18
N VAL A 356 -19.97 22.58 3.85
CA VAL A 356 -18.86 22.53 4.81
C VAL A 356 -17.94 23.72 4.57
N ASP A 357 -17.20 24.11 5.59
CA ASP A 357 -16.27 25.24 5.51
C ASP A 357 -15.05 24.90 4.66
N THR A 358 -14.64 25.83 3.80
CA THR A 358 -13.40 25.72 3.02
C THR A 358 -12.62 27.02 3.09
N GLU A 359 -11.38 27.02 2.61
CA GLU A 359 -10.57 28.23 2.48
C GLU A 359 -11.22 29.31 1.59
N TYR A 360 -12.17 28.92 0.72
CA TYR A 360 -12.92 29.83 -0.16
C TYR A 360 -14.33 30.15 0.36
N GLY A 361 -14.62 29.82 1.64
CA GLY A 361 -15.93 29.95 2.27
C GLY A 361 -16.76 28.65 2.22
N PRO A 362 -18.03 28.69 2.66
CA PRO A 362 -18.90 27.52 2.65
C PRO A 362 -19.13 26.98 1.23
N ARG A 363 -18.93 25.67 1.04
CA ARG A 363 -19.14 24.99 -0.24
C ARG A 363 -19.97 23.72 -0.03
N PRO A 364 -20.78 23.30 -1.01
CA PRO A 364 -21.36 21.96 -1.02
C PRO A 364 -20.28 20.92 -0.74
N TYR A 365 -20.59 19.91 0.07
CA TYR A 365 -19.56 18.97 0.50
C TYR A 365 -18.88 18.22 -0.68
N TYR A 366 -19.63 17.97 -1.75
CA TYR A 366 -19.12 17.37 -2.99
C TYR A 366 -18.20 18.29 -3.80
N ASP A 367 -18.10 19.56 -3.44
CA ASP A 367 -17.22 20.58 -4.03
C ASP A 367 -16.19 21.14 -3.03
N ALA A 368 -16.12 20.59 -1.81
CA ALA A 368 -15.31 21.11 -0.72
C ALA A 368 -13.85 20.64 -0.72
N GLY A 369 -13.48 19.77 -1.65
CA GLY A 369 -12.11 19.26 -1.80
C GLY A 369 -11.85 17.94 -1.06
N PRO A 370 -10.66 17.35 -1.27
CA PRO A 370 -10.39 15.94 -0.96
C PRO A 370 -10.32 15.63 0.53
N ALA A 371 -10.09 16.63 1.39
CA ALA A 371 -10.03 16.44 2.84
C ALA A 371 -11.34 15.86 3.41
N TYR A 372 -12.49 16.15 2.77
CA TYR A 372 -13.81 15.66 3.18
C TYR A 372 -14.15 14.27 2.62
N GLY A 373 -13.28 13.71 1.78
CA GLY A 373 -13.53 12.45 1.09
C GLY A 373 -13.73 11.25 2.02
N PRO A 374 -12.92 11.02 3.06
CA PRO A 374 -13.14 9.94 4.03
C PRO A 374 -14.48 10.04 4.78
N TRP A 375 -14.88 11.26 5.16
CA TRP A 375 -16.16 11.53 5.82
C TRP A 375 -17.35 11.30 4.89
N ALA A 376 -17.33 11.86 3.68
CA ALA A 376 -18.37 11.61 2.68
C ALA A 376 -18.43 10.13 2.27
N GLY A 377 -17.28 9.49 2.14
CA GLY A 377 -17.14 8.09 1.72
C GLY A 377 -17.78 7.09 2.68
N GLY A 378 -17.81 7.38 3.99
CA GLY A 378 -18.46 6.47 4.95
C GLY A 378 -19.98 6.43 4.80
N TYR A 379 -20.64 7.51 4.39
CA TYR A 379 -22.10 7.54 4.18
C TYR A 379 -22.59 6.71 2.99
N PHE A 380 -21.82 6.69 1.89
CA PHE A 380 -22.29 6.12 0.62
C PHE A 380 -21.65 4.78 0.28
N GLY A 381 -20.70 4.32 1.11
CA GLY A 381 -19.87 3.16 0.80
C GLY A 381 -18.92 3.44 -0.38
N GLY A 382 -17.73 2.84 -0.36
CA GLY A 382 -16.67 3.15 -1.34
C GLY A 382 -16.98 2.90 -2.83
N GLY A 383 -18.15 2.32 -3.16
CA GLY A 383 -18.51 1.93 -4.54
C GLY A 383 -19.43 2.90 -5.30
N ILE A 384 -20.34 3.61 -4.63
CA ILE A 384 -21.40 4.41 -5.31
C ILE A 384 -20.99 5.87 -5.43
N LEU A 385 -20.32 6.41 -4.41
CA LEU A 385 -19.96 7.83 -4.33
C LEU A 385 -19.13 8.33 -5.53
N PRO A 386 -18.11 7.61 -6.04
CA PRO A 386 -17.32 8.10 -7.18
C PRO A 386 -18.16 8.36 -8.43
N GLY A 387 -19.19 7.53 -8.69
CA GLY A 387 -20.13 7.72 -9.80
C GLY A 387 -21.05 8.92 -9.61
N LEU A 388 -21.52 9.16 -8.38
CA LEU A 388 -22.37 10.31 -8.03
C LEU A 388 -21.60 11.64 -8.08
N LEU A 389 -20.29 11.61 -7.90
CA LEU A 389 -19.43 12.79 -7.87
C LEU A 389 -18.75 13.10 -9.20
N VAL A 390 -19.03 12.34 -10.28
CA VAL A 390 -18.43 12.62 -11.61
C VAL A 390 -18.69 14.08 -12.02
N GLY A 391 -17.62 14.82 -12.31
CA GLY A 391 -17.69 16.23 -12.68
C GLY A 391 -17.89 17.22 -11.52
N THR A 392 -17.78 16.79 -10.26
CA THR A 392 -17.59 17.70 -9.11
C THR A 392 -16.10 17.83 -8.77
N MET A 393 -15.73 18.81 -7.95
CA MET A 393 -14.31 18.95 -7.53
C MET A 393 -13.85 17.74 -6.71
N LEU A 394 -14.68 17.24 -5.78
CA LEU A 394 -14.38 16.05 -5.00
C LEU A 394 -14.26 14.83 -5.91
N GLY A 395 -15.21 14.58 -6.83
CA GLY A 395 -15.13 13.43 -7.72
C GLY A 395 -13.95 13.48 -8.70
N SER A 396 -13.63 14.66 -9.24
CA SER A 396 -12.47 14.84 -10.14
C SER A 396 -11.16 14.51 -9.44
N MET A 397 -11.01 14.93 -8.18
CA MET A 397 -9.83 14.60 -7.39
C MET A 397 -9.85 13.15 -6.89
N MET A 398 -11.02 12.60 -6.54
CA MET A 398 -11.16 11.18 -6.16
C MET A 398 -10.84 10.23 -7.32
N SER A 399 -11.09 10.65 -8.55
CA SER A 399 -10.73 9.92 -9.77
C SER A 399 -9.25 10.05 -10.16
N SER A 400 -8.48 10.90 -9.46
CA SER A 400 -7.05 11.03 -9.73
C SER A 400 -6.31 9.79 -9.23
N PRO A 401 -5.31 9.29 -9.98
CA PRO A 401 -4.49 8.16 -9.55
C PRO A 401 -3.88 8.35 -8.16
N ALA A 402 -3.56 9.60 -7.80
CA ALA A 402 -2.97 9.98 -6.51
C ALA A 402 -3.94 9.87 -5.32
N TYR A 403 -5.25 10.07 -5.51
CA TYR A 403 -6.25 9.88 -4.47
C TYR A 403 -6.70 8.42 -4.39
N ALA A 404 -6.78 7.72 -5.52
CA ALA A 404 -7.02 6.28 -5.56
C ALA A 404 -5.90 5.48 -4.85
N SER A 405 -4.65 5.98 -4.90
CA SER A 405 -3.51 5.45 -4.12
C SER A 405 -3.49 5.87 -2.65
N ASP A 406 -4.25 6.89 -2.24
CA ASP A 406 -4.29 7.41 -0.85
C ASP A 406 -5.48 6.84 -0.05
N MET A 407 -6.60 6.48 -0.72
CA MET A 407 -7.73 5.76 -0.11
C MET A 407 -7.56 4.25 -0.01
N GLY A 408 -6.54 3.71 -0.68
CA GLY A 408 -6.02 2.37 -0.45
C GLY A 408 -4.53 2.51 -0.29
N GLY A 409 -4.06 2.64 0.96
CA GLY A 409 -2.65 2.73 1.32
C GLY A 409 -1.86 1.57 0.70
N GLY A 410 -1.39 1.79 -0.52
CA GLY A 410 -0.74 0.81 -1.35
C GLY A 410 0.53 1.42 -1.87
N TYR A 411 1.63 0.70 -1.67
CA TYR A 411 2.93 1.05 -2.22
C TYR A 411 2.87 0.97 -3.75
N ASP A 412 3.36 2.01 -4.45
CA ASP A 412 3.51 1.95 -5.91
C ASP A 412 4.70 1.05 -6.26
N GLY A 413 4.72 0.54 -7.50
CA GLY A 413 5.86 -0.25 -7.97
C GLY A 413 7.17 0.54 -7.90
N GLY A 414 8.15 0.01 -7.17
CA GLY A 414 9.42 0.67 -6.86
C GLY A 414 9.53 1.24 -5.44
N ASP A 415 8.42 1.33 -4.71
CA ASP A 415 8.40 1.85 -3.34
C ASP A 415 8.83 0.81 -2.31
N PHE A 416 9.35 1.28 -1.18
CA PHE A 416 9.66 0.41 -0.05
C PHE A 416 8.39 0.11 0.76
N SER A 417 7.93 -1.14 0.70
CA SER A 417 6.79 -1.69 1.46
C SER A 417 7.19 -2.47 2.71
N GLY A 418 8.47 -2.86 2.85
CA GLY A 418 8.89 -3.81 3.86
C GLY A 418 8.09 -5.13 3.80
N ALA A 419 7.69 -5.63 4.96
CA ALA A 419 6.91 -6.87 5.11
C ALA A 419 5.39 -6.69 4.93
N ASP A 420 4.92 -5.48 4.65
CA ASP A 420 3.51 -5.12 4.50
C ASP A 420 2.99 -5.38 3.08
N PHE A 421 3.18 -6.61 2.58
CA PHE A 421 2.72 -7.07 1.27
C PHE A 421 1.76 -8.26 1.44
N ASN A 422 0.95 -8.53 0.41
CA ASN A 422 0.06 -9.67 0.44
C ASN A 422 0.83 -10.98 0.12
N PRO A 423 1.01 -11.89 1.10
CA PRO A 423 1.83 -13.07 0.92
C PRO A 423 1.25 -14.09 -0.07
N SER A 424 -0.05 -13.99 -0.38
CA SER A 424 -0.70 -14.87 -1.36
C SER A 424 -0.31 -14.55 -2.81
N ASP A 425 0.17 -13.33 -3.09
CA ASP A 425 0.62 -12.93 -4.44
C ASP A 425 2.00 -13.53 -4.80
N PHE A 426 2.70 -14.08 -3.79
CA PHE A 426 3.96 -14.81 -3.90
C PHE A 426 3.81 -16.28 -3.42
N GLY A 427 2.57 -16.78 -3.35
CA GLY A 427 2.26 -18.15 -2.94
C GLY A 427 1.76 -19.02 -4.09
N GLY A 428 2.30 -20.23 -4.23
CA GLY A 428 1.68 -21.28 -5.04
C GLY A 428 2.25 -21.54 -6.45
N GLY A 429 3.53 -21.25 -6.70
CA GLY A 429 4.23 -21.72 -7.89
C GLY A 429 5.32 -22.72 -7.53
N ASP A 430 5.37 -23.87 -8.20
CA ASP A 430 6.52 -24.78 -8.16
C ASP A 430 7.60 -24.25 -9.12
N PHE A 431 8.87 -24.36 -8.73
CA PHE A 431 10.01 -24.08 -9.58
C PHE A 431 10.12 -25.06 -10.77
N GLY A 432 9.44 -26.20 -10.72
CA GLY A 432 9.28 -27.11 -11.84
C GLY A 432 10.58 -27.81 -12.20
N GLY A 433 10.81 -28.98 -11.61
CA GLY A 433 11.91 -29.90 -11.96
C GLY A 433 11.47 -31.33 -11.69
N GLY A 434 11.28 -32.12 -12.73
CA GLY A 434 10.77 -33.49 -12.62
C GLY A 434 11.79 -34.48 -12.07
N GLY A 435 11.34 -35.35 -11.16
CA GLY A 435 12.04 -36.57 -10.76
C GLY A 435 11.35 -37.29 -9.60
N GLY A 436 10.49 -38.28 -9.89
CA GLY A 436 9.91 -39.18 -8.89
C GLY A 436 8.56 -39.81 -9.28
N PHE A 437 8.47 -40.46 -10.45
CA PHE A 437 7.44 -41.46 -10.67
C PHE A 437 7.93 -42.79 -10.10
N ASP A 438 7.41 -43.17 -8.93
CA ASP A 438 7.30 -44.54 -8.43
C ASP A 438 5.88 -44.59 -7.84
N GLY A 439 4.90 -45.34 -8.35
CA GLY A 439 4.94 -46.75 -8.72
C GLY A 439 4.11 -47.52 -7.70
N GLY A 440 2.83 -47.78 -8.01
CA GLY A 440 2.04 -48.83 -7.34
C GLY A 440 0.73 -48.38 -6.70
N GLY A 441 -0.36 -48.47 -7.45
CA GLY A 441 -1.73 -48.43 -6.93
C GLY A 441 -2.64 -49.16 -7.90
N GLY A 442 -2.74 -50.48 -7.72
CA GLY A 442 -3.52 -51.38 -8.57
C GLY A 442 -5.00 -51.01 -8.59
N PHE A 443 -5.56 -50.93 -9.80
CA PHE A 443 -6.98 -51.09 -10.01
C PHE A 443 -7.24 -52.56 -10.33
N ASP A 444 -7.39 -53.35 -9.27
CA ASP A 444 -8.19 -54.58 -9.31
C ASP A 444 -9.52 -54.26 -8.63
N GLY A 445 -10.61 -54.42 -9.38
CA GLY A 445 -11.95 -54.09 -8.91
C GLY A 445 -13.00 -54.47 -9.94
N GLY A 446 -12.89 -55.68 -10.48
CA GLY A 446 -13.96 -56.31 -11.24
C GLY A 446 -15.04 -56.86 -10.29
N GLY A 447 -16.30 -56.61 -10.65
CA GLY A 447 -17.38 -57.58 -10.51
C GLY A 447 -18.21 -57.57 -9.22
N GLY A 448 -19.51 -57.35 -9.42
CA GLY A 448 -20.50 -58.36 -9.00
C GLY A 448 -21.30 -58.10 -7.73
N PHE A 449 -22.62 -58.02 -7.96
CA PHE A 449 -23.78 -58.13 -7.06
C PHE A 449 -24.27 -56.86 -6.38
#